data_AF-A0A1F3TBT5-F1
#
_entry.id   AF-A0A1F3TBT5-F1
#
_cell.length_a   1.000
_cell.length_b   1.000
_cell.length_c   1.000
_cell.angle_alpha   90.00
_cell.angle_beta   90.00
_cell.angle_gamma   90.00
#
_symmetry.space_group_name_H-M   'P 1'
#
loop_
_entity.id
_entity.type
_entity.pdbx_description
1 polymer ?
#
loop_
_entity_poly.entity_id
_entity_poly.type
_entity_poly.pdbx_seq_one_letter_code
_entity_poly.pdbx_strand_id
1 'polypeptide(L)'
;MKTFKSLCSVSLVAAAFVTITSLPQANAGPSGDMTYESFLDSCKNPAAYGAQRPPENIRVSCKNVHSTWVPIEAGGTALSETRNLSTELFSDKYHVVLQSFEVETPEFNIACPRYREVIETSQIDKSLTCEQVLAETRGLKEICLDAIDEAILANKDLVEVVATGKTFSGCSGVVQKP
;
A
#
# COMPACT_ATOMS: atom_id res chain seq x y z
N MET A 1 -81.01 -48.84 -38.81
CA MET A 1 -80.38 -49.78 -37.85
C MET A 1 -79.19 -49.06 -37.22
N LYS A 2 -79.40 -48.38 -36.07
CA LYS A 2 -78.94 -48.81 -34.74
C LYS A 2 -77.48 -49.30 -34.71
N THR A 3 -76.56 -48.44 -34.25
CA THR A 3 -75.84 -48.67 -32.98
C THR A 3 -75.02 -47.44 -32.57
N PHE A 4 -75.46 -46.83 -31.47
CA PHE A 4 -74.67 -46.01 -30.57
C PHE A 4 -73.61 -46.88 -29.88
N LYS A 5 -72.40 -46.35 -29.66
CA LYS A 5 -71.60 -46.70 -28.49
C LYS A 5 -70.73 -45.52 -28.04
N SER A 6 -71.21 -44.91 -26.96
CA SER A 6 -70.49 -44.04 -26.05
C SER A 6 -69.33 -44.80 -25.41
N LEU A 7 -68.16 -44.15 -25.33
CA LEU A 7 -67.13 -44.47 -24.35
C LEU A 7 -66.60 -43.15 -23.76
N CYS A 8 -67.04 -42.89 -22.54
CA CYS A 8 -66.33 -42.06 -21.57
C CYS A 8 -64.91 -42.59 -21.39
N SER A 9 -63.91 -41.71 -21.30
CA SER A 9 -62.76 -42.00 -20.44
C SER A 9 -61.98 -40.74 -20.03
N VAL A 10 -62.17 -40.44 -18.73
CA VAL A 10 -61.15 -40.11 -17.74
C VAL A 10 -60.32 -38.83 -17.96
N SER A 11 -60.73 -37.80 -17.21
CA SER A 11 -59.91 -36.66 -16.81
C SER A 11 -58.61 -37.13 -16.16
N LEU A 12 -57.47 -36.70 -16.72
CA LEU A 12 -56.16 -36.92 -16.14
C LEU A 12 -55.74 -35.64 -15.40
N VAL A 13 -55.85 -35.67 -14.08
CA VAL A 13 -55.31 -34.64 -13.18
C VAL A 13 -53.79 -34.82 -13.16
N ALA A 14 -53.07 -33.92 -13.83
CA ALA A 14 -51.61 -33.85 -13.72
C ALA A 14 -51.25 -33.24 -12.35
N ALA A 15 -50.87 -34.08 -11.40
CA ALA A 15 -50.31 -33.66 -10.12
C ALA A 15 -48.93 -33.03 -10.35
N ALA A 16 -48.78 -31.79 -9.90
CA ALA A 16 -47.53 -31.06 -9.87
C ALA A 16 -46.55 -31.72 -8.89
N PHE A 17 -45.46 -32.30 -9.40
CA PHE A 17 -44.27 -32.60 -8.61
C PHE A 17 -43.37 -31.36 -8.60
N VAL A 18 -43.51 -30.52 -7.57
CA VAL A 18 -42.50 -29.53 -7.22
C VAL A 18 -41.35 -30.31 -6.56
N THR A 19 -40.34 -30.67 -7.35
CA THR A 19 -39.06 -31.11 -6.80
C THR A 19 -38.40 -29.93 -6.11
N ILE A 20 -38.54 -29.87 -4.79
CA ILE A 20 -37.75 -29.00 -3.93
C ILE A 20 -36.32 -29.53 -4.02
N THR A 21 -35.51 -28.95 -4.90
CA THR A 21 -34.06 -29.11 -4.85
C THR A 21 -33.57 -28.38 -3.61
N SER A 22 -33.43 -29.11 -2.51
CA SER A 22 -32.66 -28.65 -1.35
C SER A 22 -31.22 -28.50 -1.80
N LEU A 23 -30.81 -27.26 -2.07
CA LEU A 23 -29.40 -26.89 -2.15
C LEU A 23 -28.76 -27.30 -0.81
N PRO A 24 -27.61 -28.01 -0.82
CA PRO A 24 -26.86 -28.19 0.42
C PRO A 24 -26.46 -26.80 0.92
N GLN A 25 -27.06 -26.41 2.03
CA GLN A 25 -26.65 -25.26 2.81
C GLN A 25 -25.23 -25.56 3.27
N ALA A 26 -24.25 -24.90 2.64
CA ALA A 26 -22.88 -24.92 3.10
C ALA A 26 -22.88 -24.32 4.51
N ASN A 27 -22.84 -25.20 5.52
CA ASN A 27 -22.51 -24.80 6.87
C ASN A 27 -21.08 -24.28 6.81
N ALA A 28 -20.92 -22.95 6.75
CA ALA A 28 -19.68 -22.30 7.10
C ALA A 28 -19.45 -22.65 8.58
N GLY A 29 -18.64 -23.67 8.82
CA GLY A 29 -18.14 -24.03 10.14
C GLY A 29 -17.41 -22.84 10.76
N PRO A 30 -17.19 -22.87 12.08
CA PRO A 30 -16.66 -21.75 12.83
C PRO A 30 -15.34 -21.29 12.22
N SER A 31 -15.34 -20.07 11.72
CA SER A 31 -14.15 -19.32 11.31
C SER A 31 -13.31 -19.02 12.55
N GLY A 32 -12.57 -20.02 13.01
CA GLY A 32 -11.55 -19.87 14.02
C GLY A 32 -10.27 -19.31 13.40
N ASP A 33 -9.59 -18.44 14.13
CA ASP A 33 -8.25 -17.99 13.76
C ASP A 33 -7.33 -19.22 13.68
N MET A 34 -6.74 -19.46 12.51
CA MET A 34 -5.76 -20.53 12.28
C MET A 34 -4.48 -19.96 11.70
N THR A 35 -3.33 -20.59 12.01
CA THR A 35 -2.06 -20.17 11.43
C THR A 35 -1.97 -20.57 9.95
N TYR A 36 -1.09 -19.91 9.20
CA TYR A 36 -0.89 -20.24 7.79
C TYR A 36 -0.40 -21.68 7.60
N GLU A 37 0.43 -22.19 8.52
CA GLU A 37 0.92 -23.58 8.48
C GLU A 37 -0.22 -24.58 8.69
N SER A 38 -1.15 -24.26 9.59
CA SER A 38 -2.35 -25.07 9.83
C SER A 38 -3.28 -25.04 8.62
N PHE A 39 -3.36 -23.90 7.94
CA PHE A 39 -4.08 -23.76 6.68
C PHE A 39 -3.45 -24.60 5.57
N LEU A 40 -2.11 -24.59 5.42
CA LEU A 40 -1.40 -25.44 4.46
C LEU A 40 -1.68 -26.92 4.69
N ASP A 41 -1.68 -27.36 5.95
CA ASP A 41 -1.99 -28.74 6.30
C ASP A 41 -3.47 -29.08 6.06
N SER A 42 -4.39 -28.13 6.26
CA SER A 42 -5.81 -28.30 5.89
C SER A 42 -6.03 -28.50 4.39
N CYS A 43 -5.19 -27.89 3.54
CA CYS A 43 -5.21 -28.13 2.10
C CYS A 43 -4.69 -29.53 1.74
N LYS A 44 -3.72 -30.09 2.51
CA LYS A 44 -3.17 -31.44 2.28
C LYS A 44 -4.08 -32.53 2.84
N ASN A 45 -4.62 -32.32 4.04
CA ASN A 45 -5.31 -33.31 4.84
C ASN A 45 -6.63 -32.74 5.41
N PRO A 46 -7.62 -32.43 4.55
CA PRO A 46 -8.86 -31.78 4.99
C PRO A 46 -9.61 -32.59 6.08
N ALA A 47 -9.51 -33.92 6.03
CA ALA A 47 -10.15 -34.81 7.00
C ALA A 47 -9.65 -34.60 8.45
N ALA A 48 -8.38 -34.21 8.62
CA ALA A 48 -7.81 -33.93 9.95
C ALA A 48 -8.41 -32.64 10.58
N TYR A 49 -8.96 -31.76 9.74
CA TYR A 49 -9.59 -30.51 10.14
C TYR A 49 -11.13 -30.57 10.06
N GLY A 50 -11.69 -31.79 10.00
CA GLY A 50 -13.14 -32.01 9.99
C GLY A 50 -13.82 -31.68 8.66
N ALA A 51 -13.06 -31.50 7.57
CA ALA A 51 -13.58 -31.24 6.24
C ALA A 51 -13.41 -32.46 5.32
N GLN A 52 -14.40 -32.71 4.45
CA GLN A 52 -14.30 -33.78 3.45
C GLN A 52 -13.56 -33.34 2.17
N ARG A 53 -13.47 -32.04 1.93
CA ARG A 53 -12.86 -31.43 0.75
C ARG A 53 -11.85 -30.36 1.17
N PRO A 54 -10.81 -30.11 0.36
CA PRO A 54 -9.91 -28.98 0.59
C PRO A 54 -10.68 -27.65 0.60
N PRO A 55 -10.16 -26.62 1.28
CA PRO A 55 -10.71 -25.26 1.22
C PRO A 55 -10.81 -24.73 -0.22
N GLU A 56 -11.94 -24.12 -0.55
CA GLU A 56 -12.21 -23.47 -1.84
C GLU A 56 -12.48 -21.97 -1.65
N ASN A 57 -12.40 -21.18 -2.73
CA ASN A 57 -12.58 -19.71 -2.69
C ASN A 57 -11.59 -18.97 -1.77
N ILE A 58 -10.32 -19.38 -1.80
CA ILE A 58 -9.27 -18.80 -0.97
C ILE A 58 -8.95 -17.41 -1.51
N ARG A 59 -9.02 -16.39 -0.64
CA ARG A 59 -8.67 -15.01 -0.98
C ARG A 59 -7.58 -14.51 -0.05
N VAL A 60 -6.52 -13.98 -0.62
CA VAL A 60 -5.44 -13.32 0.11
C VAL A 60 -5.58 -11.83 -0.14
N SER A 61 -5.86 -11.08 0.92
CA SER A 61 -5.88 -9.62 0.89
C SER A 61 -4.49 -9.11 1.28
N CYS A 62 -3.84 -8.44 0.33
CA CYS A 62 -2.50 -7.90 0.50
C CYS A 62 -2.62 -6.38 0.63
N LYS A 63 -2.10 -5.82 1.71
CA LYS A 63 -2.02 -4.37 1.91
C LYS A 63 -0.57 -3.99 2.19
N ASN A 64 -0.02 -3.11 1.37
CA ASN A 64 1.30 -2.53 1.58
C ASN A 64 1.16 -1.06 1.97
N VAL A 65 1.87 -0.65 3.01
CA VAL A 65 1.93 0.72 3.50
C VAL A 65 3.41 1.06 3.68
N HIS A 66 3.91 1.99 2.88
CA HIS A 66 5.32 2.41 2.92
C HIS A 66 5.44 3.93 3.01
N SER A 67 6.47 4.41 3.71
CA SER A 67 6.76 5.84 3.86
C SER A 67 7.98 6.21 3.01
N THR A 68 7.85 7.22 2.16
CA THR A 68 8.92 7.71 1.30
C THR A 68 9.02 9.24 1.33
N TRP A 69 10.20 9.76 1.00
CA TRP A 69 10.47 11.20 0.95
C TRP A 69 10.49 11.68 -0.50
N VAL A 70 9.54 12.56 -0.85
CA VAL A 70 9.43 13.14 -2.21
C VAL A 70 9.85 14.61 -2.19
N PRO A 71 10.54 15.11 -3.23
CA PRO A 71 11.00 16.48 -3.28
C PRO A 71 9.82 17.46 -3.33
N ILE A 72 9.93 18.51 -2.53
CA ILE A 72 9.21 19.77 -2.68
C ILE A 72 10.27 20.75 -3.20
N GLU A 73 9.92 21.58 -4.17
CA GLU A 73 10.81 22.53 -4.84
C GLU A 73 11.91 23.17 -3.95
N ALA A 74 13.05 23.49 -4.56
CA ALA A 74 14.19 24.07 -3.84
C ALA A 74 13.79 25.37 -3.12
N GLY A 75 13.92 25.39 -1.80
CA GLY A 75 13.82 26.62 -1.02
C GLY A 75 15.15 27.38 -1.07
N GLY A 76 15.12 28.71 -1.21
CA GLY A 76 16.33 29.52 -1.05
C GLY A 76 16.62 29.79 0.42
N THR A 77 17.89 29.85 0.81
CA THR A 77 18.31 30.56 2.04
C THR A 77 19.29 31.66 1.67
N ALA A 78 19.06 32.86 2.20
CA ALA A 78 20.02 33.95 2.13
C ALA A 78 21.08 33.75 3.23
N LEU A 79 22.35 33.88 2.88
CA LEU A 79 23.44 33.97 3.85
C LEU A 79 24.00 35.40 3.81
N SER A 80 24.05 36.03 4.99
CA SER A 80 24.76 37.29 5.16
C SER A 80 26.24 37.01 5.42
N GLU A 81 27.10 37.77 4.76
CA GLU A 81 28.55 37.75 4.98
C GLU A 81 29.01 39.13 5.45
N THR A 82 29.72 39.17 6.57
CA THR A 82 30.33 40.39 7.07
C THR A 82 31.78 40.44 6.61
N ARG A 83 32.17 41.47 5.87
CA ARG A 83 33.56 41.71 5.50
C ARG A 83 34.13 42.86 6.34
N ASN A 84 35.16 42.58 7.12
CA ASN A 84 35.90 43.62 7.84
C ASN A 84 37.05 44.13 6.99
N LEU A 85 37.10 45.44 6.77
CA LEU A 85 38.20 46.13 6.10
C LEU A 85 38.93 46.99 7.13
N SER A 86 40.20 46.72 7.34
CA SER A 86 41.06 47.59 8.15
C SER A 86 42.02 48.37 7.27
N THR A 87 42.11 49.67 7.50
CA THR A 87 43.04 50.55 6.79
C THR A 87 43.93 51.27 7.79
N GLU A 88 45.22 51.33 7.48
CA GLU A 88 46.21 52.08 8.23
C GLU A 88 47.01 52.91 7.23
N LEU A 89 47.31 54.16 7.58
CA LEU A 89 48.05 55.06 6.71
C LEU A 89 49.30 55.55 7.43
N PHE A 90 50.44 55.31 6.80
CA PHE A 90 51.75 55.78 7.25
C PHE A 90 52.35 56.74 6.24
N SER A 91 52.90 57.83 6.72
CA SER A 91 53.81 58.71 5.98
C SER A 91 55.10 58.96 6.77
N ASP A 92 56.05 59.63 6.14
CA ASP A 92 57.34 60.02 6.76
C ASP A 92 57.18 60.92 8.00
N LYS A 93 56.02 61.57 8.14
CA LYS A 93 55.75 62.54 9.23
C LYS A 93 54.52 62.23 10.07
N TYR A 94 53.59 61.42 9.57
CA TYR A 94 52.30 61.19 10.23
C TYR A 94 51.90 59.73 10.17
N HIS A 95 51.19 59.30 11.21
CA HIS A 95 50.59 57.98 11.31
C HIS A 95 49.11 58.15 11.65
N VAL A 96 48.25 57.59 10.80
CA VAL A 96 46.83 57.44 11.10
C VAL A 96 46.63 56.04 11.62
N VAL A 97 46.22 55.96 12.88
CA VAL A 97 45.94 54.71 13.58
C VAL A 97 44.92 53.86 12.82
N LEU A 98 45.08 52.54 12.94
CA LEU A 98 44.22 51.54 12.31
C LEU A 98 42.73 51.87 12.51
N GLN A 99 42.01 52.04 11.40
CA GLN A 99 40.56 52.14 11.40
C GLN A 99 39.98 50.89 10.77
N SER A 100 38.93 50.35 11.39
CA SER A 100 38.20 49.18 10.89
C SER A 100 36.80 49.61 10.46
N PHE A 101 36.41 49.13 9.29
CA PHE A 101 35.12 49.37 8.67
C PHE A 101 34.45 48.03 8.43
N GLU A 102 33.18 47.93 8.79
CA GLU A 102 32.34 46.84 8.35
C GLU A 102 31.84 47.16 6.94
N VAL A 103 32.12 46.27 5.99
CA VAL A 103 31.69 46.38 4.60
C VAL A 103 30.53 45.41 4.41
N GLU A 104 29.36 45.95 4.07
CA GLU A 104 28.20 45.15 3.70
C GLU A 104 28.52 44.32 2.45
N THR A 105 28.41 43.01 2.58
CA THR A 105 28.53 42.08 1.45
C THR A 105 27.12 41.74 0.97
N PRO A 106 26.85 41.74 -0.35
CA PRO A 106 25.54 41.35 -0.86
C PRO A 106 25.21 39.91 -0.43
N GLU A 107 23.98 39.72 0.05
CA GLU A 107 23.46 38.39 0.36
C GLU A 107 23.43 37.52 -0.91
N PHE A 108 23.92 36.29 -0.80
CA PHE A 108 23.79 35.30 -1.87
C PHE A 108 22.85 34.18 -1.44
N ASN A 109 22.01 33.73 -2.38
CA ASN A 109 20.98 32.73 -2.15
C ASN A 109 21.51 31.34 -2.50
N ILE A 110 21.40 30.39 -1.58
CA ILE A 110 21.70 28.97 -1.83
C ILE A 110 20.39 28.19 -2.00
N ALA A 111 20.32 27.33 -3.02
CA ALA A 111 19.19 26.42 -3.24
C ALA A 111 19.29 25.20 -2.31
N CYS A 112 18.25 25.02 -1.50
CA CYS A 112 18.12 23.97 -0.49
C CYS A 112 16.94 23.06 -0.86
N PRO A 113 17.18 21.80 -1.24
CA PRO A 113 16.09 20.89 -1.54
C PRO A 113 15.26 20.63 -0.27
N ARG A 114 13.95 20.78 -0.41
CA ARG A 114 12.99 20.41 0.63
C ARG A 114 12.36 19.07 0.24
N TYR A 115 11.99 18.28 1.23
CA TYR A 115 11.30 17.01 1.00
C TYR A 115 10.06 16.97 1.89
N ARG A 116 9.00 16.31 1.41
CA ARG A 116 7.88 15.89 2.26
C ARG A 116 7.87 14.38 2.37
N GLU A 117 7.53 13.90 3.56
CA GLU A 117 7.20 12.50 3.75
C GLU A 117 5.79 12.25 3.23
N VAL A 118 5.64 11.21 2.42
CA VAL A 118 4.36 10.69 1.95
C VAL A 118 4.23 9.23 2.35
N ILE A 119 3.01 8.82 2.69
CA ILE A 119 2.64 7.42 2.88
C ILE A 119 1.98 6.95 1.60
N GLU A 120 2.53 5.88 1.04
CA GLU A 120 2.01 5.17 -0.11
C GLU A 120 1.28 3.92 0.38
N THR A 121 -0.01 3.82 0.05
CA THR A 121 -0.83 2.65 0.37
C THR A 121 -1.29 1.97 -0.91
N SER A 122 -1.12 0.67 -0.99
CA SER A 122 -1.67 -0.17 -2.06
C SER A 122 -2.34 -1.40 -1.47
N GLN A 123 -3.48 -1.79 -2.05
CA GLN A 123 -4.23 -2.95 -1.60
C GLN A 123 -4.79 -3.73 -2.78
N ILE A 124 -4.66 -5.05 -2.73
CA ILE A 124 -5.19 -5.98 -3.73
C ILE A 124 -5.74 -7.23 -3.05
N ASP A 125 -6.69 -7.87 -3.70
CA ASP A 125 -7.17 -9.20 -3.32
C ASP A 125 -6.82 -10.20 -4.42
N LYS A 126 -6.08 -11.26 -4.06
CA LYS A 126 -5.71 -12.34 -4.97
C LYS A 126 -6.48 -13.61 -4.61
N SER A 127 -7.21 -14.16 -5.58
CA SER A 127 -7.85 -15.46 -5.42
C SER A 127 -6.83 -16.57 -5.69
N LEU A 128 -6.74 -17.54 -4.78
CA LEU A 128 -5.82 -18.66 -4.86
C LEU A 128 -6.57 -19.99 -4.75
N THR A 129 -5.88 -21.05 -5.15
CA THR A 129 -6.29 -22.45 -4.99
C THR A 129 -5.35 -23.16 -4.03
N CYS A 130 -5.78 -24.26 -3.39
CA CYS A 130 -4.90 -25.01 -2.49
C CYS A 130 -3.63 -25.48 -3.22
N GLU A 131 -3.71 -25.83 -4.51
CA GLU A 131 -2.55 -26.21 -5.31
C GLU A 131 -1.53 -25.08 -5.41
N GLN A 132 -2.00 -23.85 -5.67
CA GLN A 132 -1.13 -22.68 -5.77
C GLN A 132 -0.50 -22.30 -4.43
N VAL A 133 -1.26 -22.38 -3.34
CA VAL A 133 -0.74 -22.08 -2.00
C VAL A 133 0.27 -23.14 -1.56
N LEU A 134 0.07 -24.41 -1.91
CA LEU A 134 1.01 -25.50 -1.61
C LEU A 134 2.26 -25.49 -2.48
N ALA A 135 2.16 -25.00 -3.72
CA ALA A 135 3.29 -24.89 -4.65
C ALA A 135 4.23 -23.72 -4.29
N GLU A 136 3.73 -22.69 -3.62
CA GLU A 136 4.53 -21.55 -3.22
C GLU A 136 5.35 -21.85 -1.95
N THR A 137 6.63 -22.09 -2.13
CA THR A 137 7.56 -22.40 -1.03
C THR A 137 8.03 -21.17 -0.28
N ARG A 138 7.87 -19.96 -0.85
CA ARG A 138 8.35 -18.72 -0.24
C ARG A 138 7.38 -18.18 0.83
N GLY A 139 6.09 -18.54 0.75
CA GLY A 139 5.06 -18.17 1.73
C GLY A 139 4.24 -16.95 1.33
N LEU A 140 3.30 -16.54 2.20
CA LEU A 140 2.31 -15.48 1.91
C LEU A 140 2.93 -14.11 1.64
N LYS A 141 4.05 -13.79 2.29
CA LYS A 141 4.72 -12.50 2.15
C LYS A 141 5.14 -12.28 0.70
N GLU A 142 5.81 -13.26 0.10
CA GLU A 142 6.33 -13.17 -1.26
C GLU A 142 5.18 -13.22 -2.28
N ILE A 143 4.10 -13.98 -2.02
CA ILE A 143 2.86 -13.90 -2.82
C ILE A 143 2.32 -12.48 -2.85
N CYS A 144 2.25 -11.82 -1.69
CA CYS A 144 1.70 -10.49 -1.58
C CYS A 144 2.59 -9.41 -2.19
N LEU A 145 3.92 -9.50 -2.00
CA LEU A 145 4.86 -8.57 -2.60
C LEU A 145 4.82 -8.65 -4.12
N ASP A 146 4.98 -9.85 -4.68
CA ASP A 146 4.99 -10.04 -6.14
C ASP A 146 3.66 -9.58 -6.77
N ALA A 147 2.53 -9.88 -6.11
CA ALA A 147 1.23 -9.49 -6.60
C ALA A 147 0.99 -7.97 -6.53
N ILE A 148 1.44 -7.29 -5.47
CA ILE A 148 1.34 -5.84 -5.35
C ILE A 148 2.26 -5.15 -6.36
N ASP A 149 3.48 -5.62 -6.53
CA ASP A 149 4.44 -5.04 -7.48
C ASP A 149 3.95 -5.21 -8.93
N GLU A 150 3.44 -6.38 -9.28
CA GLU A 150 2.81 -6.63 -10.59
C GLU A 150 1.59 -5.72 -10.82
N ALA A 151 0.73 -5.57 -9.81
CA ALA A 151 -0.45 -4.72 -9.89
C ALA A 151 -0.07 -3.24 -10.06
N ILE A 152 0.92 -2.74 -9.33
CA ILE A 152 1.43 -1.36 -9.44
C ILE A 152 2.12 -1.12 -10.79
N LEU A 153 2.76 -2.13 -11.37
CA LEU A 153 3.33 -2.03 -12.73
C LEU A 153 2.23 -1.93 -13.78
N ALA A 154 1.13 -2.68 -13.62
CA ALA A 154 -0.01 -2.64 -14.54
C ALA A 154 -0.86 -1.37 -14.38
N ASN A 155 -1.04 -0.87 -13.16
CA ASN A 155 -1.82 0.32 -12.87
C ASN A 155 -1.19 1.13 -11.71
N LYS A 156 -0.63 2.29 -12.06
CA LYS A 156 0.01 3.20 -11.10
C LYS A 156 -0.99 3.89 -10.16
N ASP A 157 -2.27 3.97 -10.53
CA ASP A 157 -3.31 4.61 -9.72
C ASP A 157 -3.76 3.75 -8.51
N LEU A 158 -3.27 2.52 -8.40
CA LEU A 158 -3.48 1.66 -7.23
C LEU A 158 -2.73 2.13 -5.99
N VAL A 159 -1.80 3.07 -6.15
CA VAL A 159 -1.02 3.64 -5.05
C VAL A 159 -1.67 4.95 -4.61
N GLU A 160 -2.30 4.92 -3.44
CA GLU A 160 -2.79 6.12 -2.78
C GLU A 160 -1.62 6.79 -2.04
N VAL A 161 -1.31 8.03 -2.41
CA VAL A 161 -0.21 8.81 -1.83
C VAL A 161 -0.78 9.90 -0.93
N VAL A 162 -0.50 9.84 0.37
CA VAL A 162 -0.97 10.81 1.37
C VAL A 162 0.21 11.49 2.05
N ALA A 163 0.26 12.81 2.01
CA ALA A 163 1.29 13.58 2.71
C ALA A 163 1.09 13.49 4.23
N THR A 164 2.15 13.17 4.98
CA THR A 164 2.08 13.04 6.45
C THR A 164 2.13 14.39 7.16
N GLY A 165 2.50 15.45 6.44
CA GLY A 165 2.80 16.77 7.00
C GLY A 165 4.23 16.92 7.50
N LYS A 166 5.03 15.85 7.57
CA LYS A 166 6.46 15.98 7.89
C LYS A 166 7.24 16.54 6.70
N THR A 167 8.14 17.47 6.97
CA THR A 167 9.04 18.03 5.97
C THR A 167 10.48 17.97 6.45
N PHE A 168 11.41 17.78 5.53
CA PHE A 168 12.84 17.79 5.76
C PHE A 168 13.49 18.86 4.89
N SER A 169 14.44 19.62 5.44
CA SER A 169 15.21 20.65 4.73
C SER A 169 16.69 20.35 4.85
N GLY A 170 17.37 20.19 3.72
CA GLY A 170 18.80 19.84 3.71
C GLY A 170 19.73 20.93 4.28
N CYS A 171 19.24 22.16 4.45
CA CYS A 171 20.04 23.30 4.91
C CYS A 171 19.83 23.66 6.38
N SER A 172 19.03 22.91 7.13
CA SER A 172 18.82 23.16 8.56
C SER A 172 20.03 22.70 9.38
N GLY A 173 21.09 23.51 9.38
CA GLY A 173 22.23 23.42 10.29
C GLY A 173 21.92 23.85 11.73
N VAL A 174 20.68 23.65 12.22
CA VAL A 174 20.30 23.95 13.61
C VAL A 174 19.77 22.68 14.23
N VAL A 175 20.56 22.15 15.16
CA VAL A 175 20.21 21.08 16.10
C VAL A 175 18.82 21.38 16.70
N GLN A 176 17.78 20.64 16.28
CA GLN A 176 16.59 20.51 17.11
C GLN A 176 16.88 19.42 18.15
N LYS A 177 17.36 19.85 19.33
CA LYS A 177 17.43 19.02 20.54
C LYS A 177 16.01 18.92 21.15
N PRO A 178 15.62 17.76 21.72
CA PRO A 178 14.28 17.48 22.25
C PRO A 178 13.70 18.54 23.19
#